data_AF-A0A804L386-F1
#
_entry.id   AF-A0A804L386-F1
#
_cell.length_a   1.000
_cell.length_b   1.000
_cell.length_c   1.000
_cell.angle_alpha   90.00
_cell.angle_beta   90.00
_cell.angle_gamma   90.00
#
_symmetry.space_group_name_H-M   'P 1'
#
loop_
_entity.id
_entity.type
_entity.pdbx_description
1 polymer ?
#
loop_
_entity_poly.entity_id
_entity_poly.type
_entity_poly.pdbx_seq_one_letter_code
_entity_poly.pdbx_strand_id
1 'polypeptide(L)'
;MRGGSSGRGRGRGESRAEFGGGGCGGRGRGKYTNPCLTMHQPWASLLVYGIKRVEGRSWPAPLTGRLWIHAASKVPEPETIKAMENFYREIYAVAGVKDIKFPEHYPVSRLLGCVEVVGCVKCEELVCWEDVSESVRLEGQTDFCWLCENPQKLLIPFEMRGFQKVYNLERRIHDVAVRGLITIQGPLPVKFPLPDPQDPFSLRPGSLALHFSSSKAPEVAKTPNVSAAIAAARAAATQFSREDQIATSNSYQTNVTEKSEFGSAETSHAGTRKEGRRLHDSHNETQGLQALNYNQHTTHKERDENKRYPSEKTSRGSRSDPGASGKQH
;
A
#
# COMPACT_ATOMS: atom_id res chain seq x y z
N MET A 1 -13.38 71.77 50.03
CA MET A 1 -13.63 72.20 48.64
C MET A 1 -13.79 70.94 47.75
N ARG A 2 -14.11 71.09 46.46
CA ARG A 2 -14.21 70.01 45.43
C ARG A 2 -12.84 69.27 45.31
N GLY A 3 -12.65 68.04 44.84
CA GLY A 3 -13.49 66.95 44.26
C GLY A 3 -12.58 66.04 43.37
N GLY A 4 -12.87 64.80 42.96
CA GLY A 4 -14.00 63.88 43.22
C GLY A 4 -14.01 62.67 42.23
N SER A 5 -14.63 61.54 42.62
CA SER A 5 -15.01 60.34 41.80
C SER A 5 -13.95 59.33 41.30
N SER A 6 -14.37 58.04 41.30
CA SER A 6 -13.77 56.82 40.68
C SER A 6 -12.38 56.35 41.18
N GLY A 7 -12.01 55.06 41.12
CA GLY A 7 -12.70 53.85 40.62
C GLY A 7 -12.20 52.56 41.32
N ARG A 8 -12.81 51.39 41.02
CA ARG A 8 -12.54 50.12 41.74
C ARG A 8 -11.38 49.32 41.13
N GLY A 9 -10.58 48.67 41.99
CA GLY A 9 -9.72 47.54 41.64
C GLY A 9 -9.47 46.64 42.85
N ARG A 10 -9.73 45.33 42.74
CA ARG A 10 -9.34 44.32 43.74
C ARG A 10 -8.38 43.33 43.10
N GLY A 11 -7.19 43.17 43.67
CA GLY A 11 -6.22 42.16 43.28
C GLY A 11 -5.68 41.43 44.50
N ARG A 12 -5.95 40.12 44.56
CA ARG A 12 -5.18 39.10 45.30
C ARG A 12 -5.05 37.92 44.33
N GLY A 13 -3.93 37.22 44.22
CA GLY A 13 -2.72 37.27 45.05
C GLY A 13 -2.57 35.99 45.84
N GLU A 14 -2.41 34.87 45.14
CA GLU A 14 -2.26 33.53 45.70
C GLU A 14 -1.02 32.81 45.15
N SER A 15 -0.65 31.70 45.81
CA SER A 15 0.73 31.28 45.96
C SER A 15 1.26 30.29 44.91
N ARG A 16 2.51 30.51 44.52
CA ARG A 16 3.37 29.61 43.73
C ARG A 16 3.64 28.32 44.52
N ALA A 17 3.12 27.19 44.03
CA ALA A 17 3.50 25.85 44.47
C ALA A 17 4.24 25.14 43.32
N GLU A 18 5.49 24.77 43.56
CA GLU A 18 6.34 24.12 42.56
C GLU A 18 6.17 22.60 42.62
N PHE A 19 5.50 22.02 41.62
CA PHE A 19 5.47 20.57 41.43
C PHE A 19 6.62 20.12 40.53
N GLY A 20 7.46 19.23 41.07
CA GLY A 20 8.67 18.77 40.40
C GLY A 20 8.40 17.99 39.11
N GLY A 21 9.34 18.08 38.17
CA GLY A 21 9.28 17.39 36.88
C GLY A 21 9.42 15.87 36.99
N GLY A 22 8.33 15.16 37.30
CA GLY A 22 8.23 13.72 37.14
C GLY A 22 8.24 13.34 35.65
N GLY A 23 9.37 12.88 35.14
CA GLY A 23 9.53 12.56 33.71
C GLY A 23 8.61 11.42 33.25
N CYS A 24 7.79 11.66 32.22
CA CYS A 24 6.90 10.68 31.61
C CYS A 24 7.63 9.64 30.73
N GLY A 25 8.65 8.99 31.30
CA GLY A 25 9.38 7.88 30.70
C GLY A 25 8.53 6.60 30.63
N GLY A 26 7.61 6.54 29.67
CA GLY A 26 6.63 5.45 29.59
C GLY A 26 6.04 5.17 28.21
N ARG A 27 6.59 5.74 27.12
CA ARG A 27 6.19 5.36 25.75
C ARG A 27 6.68 3.95 25.46
N GLY A 28 5.86 2.95 25.78
CA GLY A 28 6.10 1.56 25.40
C GLY A 28 6.33 1.48 23.90
N ARG A 29 7.56 1.13 23.49
CA ARG A 29 7.88 0.96 22.07
C ARG A 29 7.04 -0.21 21.55
N GLY A 30 6.08 0.09 20.69
CA GLY A 30 5.33 -0.94 19.98
C GLY A 30 6.27 -1.90 19.26
N LYS A 31 5.79 -3.13 19.02
CA LYS A 31 6.49 -4.17 18.25
C LYS A 31 6.99 -3.69 16.89
N TYR A 32 6.40 -2.62 16.38
CA TYR A 32 6.70 -2.00 15.10
C TYR A 32 7.29 -0.60 15.29
N THR A 33 8.36 -0.32 14.55
CA THR A 33 9.02 0.99 14.46
C THR A 33 8.76 1.63 13.11
N ASN A 34 8.98 0.87 12.03
CA ASN A 34 8.73 1.26 10.65
C ASN A 34 7.90 0.16 9.97
N PRO A 35 6.65 -0.10 10.39
CA PRO A 35 5.87 -1.23 9.90
C PRO A 35 5.63 -1.16 8.39
N CYS A 36 5.76 -2.29 7.72
CA CYS A 36 5.47 -2.47 6.31
C CYS A 36 4.61 -3.72 6.10
N LEU A 37 3.72 -3.65 5.13
CA LEU A 37 2.88 -4.75 4.66
C LEU A 37 3.18 -5.01 3.18
N THR A 38 3.50 -6.26 2.85
CA THR A 38 3.50 -6.72 1.45
C THR A 38 2.08 -7.12 1.05
N MET A 39 1.63 -6.68 -0.12
CA MET A 39 0.31 -7.01 -0.67
C MET A 39 0.37 -7.13 -2.19
N HIS A 40 -0.58 -7.86 -2.78
CA HIS A 40 -0.63 -8.05 -4.22
C HIS A 40 -1.08 -6.79 -4.97
N GLN A 41 -0.66 -6.69 -6.22
CA GLN A 41 -1.26 -5.75 -7.18
C GLN A 41 -2.60 -6.32 -7.68
N PRO A 42 -3.56 -5.47 -8.07
CA PRO A 42 -3.49 -4.00 -8.14
C PRO A 42 -3.69 -3.28 -6.79
N TRP A 43 -4.10 -3.97 -5.72
CA TRP A 43 -4.46 -3.34 -4.44
C TRP A 43 -3.33 -2.51 -3.82
N ALA A 44 -2.06 -2.92 -3.97
CA ALA A 44 -0.90 -2.17 -3.47
C ALA A 44 -0.82 -0.75 -4.05
N SER A 45 -0.92 -0.59 -5.38
CA SER A 45 -0.96 0.73 -6.01
C SER A 45 -2.24 1.48 -5.65
N LEU A 46 -3.41 0.82 -5.73
CA LEU A 46 -4.71 1.48 -5.47
C LEU A 46 -4.78 2.09 -4.06
N LEU A 47 -4.11 1.48 -3.07
CA LEU A 47 -4.04 1.98 -1.70
C LEU A 47 -3.15 3.22 -1.56
N VAL A 48 -1.92 3.22 -2.09
CA VAL A 48 -1.03 4.42 -2.01
C VAL A 48 -1.44 5.55 -2.96
N TYR A 49 -2.31 5.28 -3.94
CA TYR A 49 -2.98 6.30 -4.76
C TYR A 49 -4.30 6.82 -4.14
N GLY A 50 -4.71 6.32 -2.97
CA GLY A 50 -5.91 6.80 -2.27
C GLY A 50 -7.24 6.44 -2.94
N ILE A 51 -7.25 5.41 -3.80
CA ILE A 51 -8.45 4.87 -4.45
C ILE A 51 -9.05 3.74 -3.59
N LYS A 52 -8.19 2.88 -3.03
CA LYS A 52 -8.54 1.95 -1.95
C LYS A 52 -8.38 2.67 -0.62
N ARG A 53 -9.40 2.62 0.23
CA ARG A 53 -9.46 3.32 1.54
C ARG A 53 -9.61 2.37 2.72
N VAL A 54 -9.96 1.11 2.46
CA VAL A 54 -10.02 0.04 3.47
C VAL A 54 -9.15 -1.11 3.01
N GLU A 55 -8.24 -1.59 3.85
CA GLU A 55 -7.47 -2.82 3.60
C GLU A 55 -8.16 -4.03 4.26
N GLY A 56 -8.30 -5.14 3.52
CA GLY A 56 -9.07 -6.31 3.94
C GLY A 56 -8.16 -7.47 4.35
N ARG A 57 -8.34 -8.01 5.56
CA ARG A 57 -7.57 -9.16 6.05
C ARG A 57 -8.43 -10.11 6.90
N SER A 58 -8.03 -11.38 6.94
CA SER A 58 -8.57 -12.42 7.85
C SER A 58 -8.04 -12.29 9.30
N TRP A 59 -7.41 -11.16 9.64
CA TRP A 59 -6.83 -10.91 10.95
C TRP A 59 -6.79 -9.39 11.26
N PRO A 60 -6.92 -8.99 12.54
CA PRO A 60 -7.04 -7.59 12.94
C PRO A 60 -5.74 -6.81 12.75
N ALA A 61 -5.84 -5.49 12.54
CA ALA A 61 -4.67 -4.62 12.42
C ALA A 61 -3.78 -4.71 13.69
N PRO A 62 -2.47 -4.95 13.55
CA PRO A 62 -1.56 -5.16 14.68
C PRO A 62 -0.98 -3.83 15.23
N LEU A 63 -1.45 -2.69 14.72
CA LEU A 63 -0.96 -1.34 14.97
C LEU A 63 -1.98 -0.31 14.45
N THR A 64 -1.85 0.93 14.93
CA THR A 64 -2.37 2.15 14.30
C THR A 64 -1.21 3.11 13.99
N GLY A 65 -1.45 4.11 13.13
CA GLY A 65 -0.44 5.02 12.58
C GLY A 65 0.12 4.60 11.22
N ARG A 66 1.25 5.20 10.80
CA ARG A 66 1.85 4.99 9.47
C ARG A 66 2.18 3.52 9.19
N LEU A 67 1.67 2.98 8.09
CA LEU A 67 1.99 1.68 7.52
C LEU A 67 2.59 1.83 6.11
N TRP A 68 3.80 1.32 5.91
CA TRP A 68 4.43 1.26 4.59
C TRP A 68 3.84 0.14 3.74
N ILE A 69 3.74 0.37 2.42
CA ILE A 69 3.12 -0.53 1.45
C ILE A 69 4.15 -1.00 0.43
N HIS A 70 4.31 -2.32 0.34
CA HIS A 70 5.19 -3.01 -0.60
C HIS A 70 4.37 -3.87 -1.57
N ALA A 71 4.67 -3.80 -2.85
CA ALA A 71 4.05 -4.63 -3.87
C ALA A 71 4.70 -6.02 -3.90
N ALA A 72 3.90 -7.07 -3.77
CA ALA A 72 4.33 -8.45 -3.94
C ALA A 72 4.90 -8.72 -5.35
N SER A 73 5.55 -9.87 -5.53
CA SER A 73 6.25 -10.24 -6.77
C SER A 73 5.35 -10.84 -7.87
N LYS A 74 4.20 -11.43 -7.53
CA LYS A 74 3.25 -11.97 -8.53
C LYS A 74 2.65 -10.82 -9.33
N VAL A 75 2.93 -10.82 -10.64
CA VAL A 75 2.38 -9.87 -11.62
C VAL A 75 0.85 -10.03 -11.67
N PRO A 76 0.08 -8.94 -11.63
CA PRO A 76 -1.38 -9.01 -11.73
C PRO A 76 -1.81 -9.36 -13.17
N GLU A 77 -2.82 -10.21 -13.31
CA GLU A 77 -3.45 -10.48 -14.60
C GLU A 77 -4.18 -9.22 -15.13
N PRO A 78 -4.18 -8.93 -16.45
CA PRO A 78 -4.90 -7.79 -17.02
C PRO A 78 -6.40 -7.76 -16.65
N GLU A 79 -7.02 -8.94 -16.60
CA GLU A 79 -8.40 -9.16 -16.20
C GLU A 79 -8.64 -8.77 -14.73
N THR A 80 -7.64 -9.00 -13.88
CA THR A 80 -7.65 -8.67 -12.45
C THR A 80 -7.50 -7.16 -12.22
N ILE A 81 -6.64 -6.50 -13.00
CA ILE A 81 -6.56 -5.03 -13.02
C ILE A 81 -7.94 -4.47 -13.44
N LYS A 82 -8.45 -4.90 -14.60
CA LYS A 82 -9.72 -4.42 -15.17
C LYS A 82 -10.92 -4.65 -14.23
N ALA A 83 -10.99 -5.80 -13.56
CA ALA A 83 -12.05 -6.10 -12.59
C ALA A 83 -12.00 -5.15 -11.38
N MET A 84 -10.80 -4.89 -10.84
CA MET A 84 -10.63 -4.00 -9.69
C MET A 84 -10.83 -2.53 -10.06
N GLU A 85 -10.36 -2.07 -11.22
CA GLU A 85 -10.63 -0.71 -11.70
C GLU A 85 -12.13 -0.49 -11.96
N ASN A 86 -12.83 -1.48 -12.53
CA ASN A 86 -14.27 -1.41 -12.71
C ASN A 86 -15.02 -1.38 -11.38
N PHE A 87 -14.62 -2.22 -10.41
CA PHE A 87 -15.17 -2.18 -9.05
C PHE A 87 -15.02 -0.80 -8.40
N TYR A 88 -13.82 -0.21 -8.44
CA TYR A 88 -13.64 1.14 -7.91
C TYR A 88 -14.45 2.19 -8.67
N ARG A 89 -14.55 2.08 -10.01
CA ARG A 89 -15.39 2.98 -10.83
C ARG A 89 -16.86 2.94 -10.44
N GLU A 90 -17.42 1.75 -10.21
CA GLU A 90 -18.83 1.57 -9.80
C GLU A 90 -19.10 2.06 -8.37
N ILE A 91 -18.29 1.70 -7.36
CA ILE A 91 -18.56 2.12 -5.98
C ILE A 91 -18.39 3.63 -5.76
N TYR A 92 -17.49 4.29 -6.49
CA TYR A 92 -17.34 5.75 -6.46
C TYR A 92 -18.45 6.46 -7.25
N ALA A 93 -19.00 5.84 -8.31
CA ALA A 93 -20.15 6.39 -9.03
C ALA A 93 -21.42 6.47 -8.17
N VAL A 94 -21.58 5.57 -7.18
CA VAL A 94 -22.63 5.68 -6.13
C VAL A 94 -22.47 6.97 -5.30
N ALA A 95 -21.24 7.41 -5.06
CA ALA A 95 -20.93 8.71 -4.44
C ALA A 95 -20.83 9.87 -5.46
N GLY A 96 -21.32 9.68 -6.69
CA GLY A 96 -21.33 10.69 -7.76
C GLY A 96 -19.99 10.91 -8.48
N VAL A 97 -18.90 10.26 -8.06
CA VAL A 97 -17.56 10.44 -8.61
C VAL A 97 -17.35 9.52 -9.82
N LYS A 98 -17.22 10.09 -11.02
CA LYS A 98 -17.17 9.35 -12.30
C LYS A 98 -15.80 9.33 -12.98
N ASP A 99 -15.03 10.43 -12.88
CA ASP A 99 -13.66 10.49 -13.41
C ASP A 99 -12.65 10.05 -12.34
N ILE A 100 -12.25 8.79 -12.40
CA ILE A 100 -11.19 8.22 -11.56
C ILE A 100 -9.97 7.96 -12.44
N LYS A 101 -8.86 8.60 -12.06
CA LYS A 101 -7.56 8.41 -12.70
C LYS A 101 -6.81 7.29 -11.98
N PHE A 102 -6.81 6.12 -12.61
CA PHE A 102 -6.11 4.94 -12.12
C PHE A 102 -4.59 5.02 -12.41
N PRO A 103 -3.75 4.29 -11.66
CA PRO A 103 -2.32 4.19 -11.95
C PRO A 103 -2.08 3.59 -13.35
N GLU A 104 -1.30 4.27 -14.18
CA GLU A 104 -0.90 3.77 -15.51
C GLU A 104 -0.10 2.46 -15.41
N HIS A 105 0.60 2.22 -14.29
CA HIS A 105 1.46 1.08 -14.05
C HIS A 105 1.28 0.50 -12.65
N TYR A 106 1.35 -0.83 -12.54
CA TYR A 106 1.22 -1.60 -11.29
C TYR A 106 2.54 -2.35 -10.97
N PRO A 107 3.61 -1.65 -10.54
CA PRO A 107 4.92 -2.26 -10.34
C PRO A 107 4.92 -3.30 -9.23
N VAL A 108 5.67 -4.39 -9.43
CA VAL A 108 5.88 -5.50 -8.49
C VAL A 108 7.23 -5.40 -7.78
N SER A 109 7.38 -6.12 -6.66
CA SER A 109 8.64 -6.22 -5.88
C SER A 109 9.25 -4.89 -5.40
N ARG A 110 8.43 -3.83 -5.28
CA ARG A 110 8.88 -2.47 -4.94
C ARG A 110 8.14 -1.91 -3.73
N LEU A 111 8.84 -1.10 -2.93
CA LEU A 111 8.21 -0.23 -1.94
C LEU A 111 7.49 0.88 -2.70
N LEU A 112 6.19 1.10 -2.45
CA LEU A 112 5.38 2.05 -3.22
C LEU A 112 5.12 3.36 -2.49
N GLY A 113 5.11 3.35 -1.15
CA GLY A 113 4.63 4.45 -0.33
C GLY A 113 4.14 3.98 1.03
N CYS A 114 3.23 4.74 1.63
CA CYS A 114 2.58 4.42 2.89
C CYS A 114 1.18 5.03 2.99
N VAL A 115 0.38 4.49 3.91
CA VAL A 115 -0.90 5.03 4.39
C VAL A 115 -0.85 5.17 5.91
N GLU A 116 -1.88 5.76 6.51
CA GLU A 116 -2.07 5.82 7.95
C GLU A 116 -3.23 4.92 8.36
N VAL A 117 -2.96 3.86 9.14
CA VAL A 117 -3.98 2.95 9.67
C VAL A 117 -4.59 3.60 10.91
N VAL A 118 -5.80 4.13 10.80
CA VAL A 118 -6.45 4.91 11.88
C VAL A 118 -7.34 4.06 12.80
N GLY A 119 -7.63 2.82 12.41
CA GLY A 119 -8.44 1.89 13.19
C GLY A 119 -8.64 0.57 12.45
N CYS A 120 -9.33 -0.37 13.09
CA CYS A 120 -9.74 -1.62 12.47
C CYS A 120 -11.12 -2.02 12.98
N VAL A 121 -12.05 -2.25 12.07
CA VAL A 121 -13.42 -2.70 12.38
C VAL A 121 -13.66 -4.06 11.74
N LYS A 122 -14.77 -4.73 12.07
CA LYS A 122 -15.21 -5.90 11.28
C LYS A 122 -15.88 -5.50 9.98
N CYS A 123 -16.02 -6.47 9.06
CA CYS A 123 -16.80 -6.32 7.85
C CYS A 123 -18.25 -5.89 8.13
N GLU A 124 -18.90 -6.53 9.12
CA GLU A 124 -20.30 -6.29 9.47
C GLU A 124 -20.50 -4.89 10.08
N GLU A 125 -19.53 -4.43 10.86
CA GLU A 125 -19.51 -3.08 11.43
C GLU A 125 -19.37 -2.02 10.33
N LEU A 126 -18.42 -2.21 9.40
CA LEU A 126 -18.17 -1.26 8.31
C LEU A 126 -19.39 -1.10 7.38
N VAL A 127 -20.05 -2.20 6.97
CA VAL A 127 -21.19 -2.10 6.03
C VAL A 127 -22.41 -1.41 6.63
N CYS A 128 -22.52 -1.38 7.97
CA CYS A 128 -23.60 -0.73 8.72
C CYS A 128 -23.28 0.70 9.19
N TRP A 129 -22.04 1.19 9.02
CA TRP A 129 -21.60 2.45 9.62
C TRP A 129 -22.08 3.69 8.87
N GLU A 130 -23.27 4.20 9.23
CA GLU A 130 -23.99 5.23 8.46
C GLU A 130 -23.22 6.55 8.26
N ASP A 131 -22.37 6.95 9.21
CA ASP A 131 -21.49 8.13 9.09
C ASP A 131 -20.42 8.01 7.98
N VAL A 132 -20.19 6.79 7.48
CA VAL A 132 -19.20 6.49 6.44
C VAL A 132 -19.89 6.32 5.08
N SER A 133 -19.40 7.06 4.08
CA SER A 133 -20.00 7.08 2.74
C SER A 133 -20.15 5.67 2.15
N GLU A 134 -21.24 5.43 1.42
CA GLU A 134 -21.54 4.11 0.85
C GLU A 134 -20.39 3.58 -0.02
N SER A 135 -19.71 4.46 -0.78
CA SER A 135 -18.53 4.09 -1.58
C SER A 135 -17.41 3.44 -0.77
N VAL A 136 -17.25 3.79 0.51
CA VAL A 136 -16.25 3.21 1.44
C VAL A 136 -16.82 1.95 2.10
N ARG A 137 -18.10 1.96 2.48
CA ARG A 137 -18.77 0.77 3.05
C ARG A 137 -18.75 -0.43 2.09
N LEU A 138 -18.85 -0.17 0.78
CA LEU A 138 -18.73 -1.19 -0.26
C LEU A 138 -17.31 -1.78 -0.43
N GLU A 139 -16.27 -1.20 0.18
CA GLU A 139 -14.94 -1.84 0.29
C GLU A 139 -14.89 -2.93 1.39
N GLY A 140 -15.91 -3.03 2.24
CA GLY A 140 -16.09 -4.10 3.22
C GLY A 140 -16.34 -5.45 2.54
N GLN A 141 -15.27 -6.23 2.33
CA GLN A 141 -15.28 -7.51 1.62
C GLN A 141 -14.47 -8.62 2.33
N THR A 142 -14.01 -8.39 3.56
CA THR A 142 -13.17 -9.32 4.34
C THR A 142 -13.32 -9.06 5.84
N ASP A 143 -13.25 -10.12 6.64
CA ASP A 143 -13.54 -10.20 8.07
C ASP A 143 -13.08 -8.97 8.89
N PHE A 144 -11.82 -8.56 8.72
CA PHE A 144 -11.24 -7.38 9.35
C PHE A 144 -10.92 -6.31 8.30
N CYS A 145 -11.49 -5.14 8.52
CA CYS A 145 -11.37 -3.96 7.67
C CYS A 145 -10.47 -2.93 8.36
N TRP A 146 -9.24 -2.82 7.89
CA TRP A 146 -8.24 -1.86 8.37
C TRP A 146 -8.53 -0.51 7.70
N LEU A 147 -8.75 0.54 8.49
CA LEU A 147 -9.16 1.85 8.01
C LEU A 147 -7.93 2.67 7.62
N CYS A 148 -7.82 3.09 6.35
CA CYS A 148 -6.62 3.73 5.81
C CYS A 148 -6.88 5.16 5.34
N GLU A 149 -6.10 6.09 5.87
CA GLU A 149 -6.09 7.51 5.51
C GLU A 149 -4.72 7.96 4.99
N ASN A 150 -4.60 9.27 4.69
CA ASN A 150 -3.32 9.96 4.46
C ASN A 150 -2.37 9.25 3.47
N PRO A 151 -2.83 8.88 2.25
CA PRO A 151 -2.02 8.14 1.29
C PRO A 151 -0.88 9.00 0.76
N GLN A 152 0.33 8.46 0.83
CA GLN A 152 1.56 9.08 0.36
C GLN A 152 2.32 8.05 -0.49
N LYS A 153 2.58 8.36 -1.76
CA LYS A 153 3.35 7.48 -2.65
C LYS A 153 4.78 7.97 -2.80
N LEU A 154 5.71 7.06 -3.09
CA LEU A 154 7.06 7.44 -3.49
C LEU A 154 7.03 8.03 -4.91
N LEU A 155 7.79 9.10 -5.13
CA LEU A 155 8.02 9.66 -6.47
C LEU A 155 8.70 8.63 -7.37
N ILE A 156 9.66 7.88 -6.81
CA ILE A 156 10.34 6.76 -7.46
C ILE A 156 10.22 5.53 -6.54
N PRO A 157 9.29 4.59 -6.80
CA PRO A 157 9.23 3.30 -6.13
C PRO A 157 10.50 2.49 -6.38
N PHE A 158 11.15 1.99 -5.33
CA PHE A 158 12.42 1.28 -5.41
C PHE A 158 12.31 -0.18 -4.96
N GLU A 159 13.24 -1.02 -5.42
CA GLU A 159 13.19 -2.47 -5.24
C GLU A 159 13.64 -2.91 -3.85
N MET A 160 12.90 -3.84 -3.27
CA MET A 160 13.27 -4.52 -2.03
C MET A 160 12.50 -5.85 -1.89
N ARG A 161 13.03 -6.77 -1.09
CA ARG A 161 12.32 -8.01 -0.72
C ARG A 161 11.11 -7.67 0.17
N GLY A 162 9.95 -8.20 -0.19
CA GLY A 162 8.76 -8.23 0.66
C GLY A 162 8.78 -9.42 1.62
N PHE A 163 8.00 -9.35 2.70
CA PHE A 163 7.90 -10.41 3.71
C PHE A 163 6.45 -10.65 4.13
N GLN A 164 6.17 -11.83 4.68
CA GLN A 164 4.83 -12.19 5.16
C GLN A 164 4.45 -11.42 6.43
N LYS A 165 3.13 -11.17 6.60
CA LYS A 165 2.54 -10.39 7.70
C LYS A 165 3.09 -8.96 7.73
N VAL A 166 2.91 -8.22 8.83
CA VAL A 166 3.56 -6.91 9.02
C VAL A 166 4.96 -7.12 9.61
N TYR A 167 5.95 -6.53 8.96
CA TYR A 167 7.37 -6.55 9.30
C TYR A 167 7.90 -5.11 9.49
N ASN A 168 9.13 -4.92 10.00
CA ASN A 168 9.75 -3.59 10.08
C ASN A 168 10.66 -3.35 8.87
N LEU A 169 10.60 -2.17 8.25
CA LEU A 169 11.61 -1.73 7.28
C LEU A 169 12.97 -1.54 7.98
N GLU A 170 14.03 -1.92 7.29
CA GLU A 170 15.39 -1.50 7.64
C GLU A 170 15.49 0.02 7.74
N ARG A 171 16.23 0.53 8.73
CA ARG A 171 16.40 1.97 8.94
C ARG A 171 16.89 2.69 7.67
N ARG A 172 17.89 2.13 6.96
CA ARG A 172 18.43 2.75 5.73
C ARG A 172 17.38 2.89 4.64
N ILE A 173 16.52 1.89 4.47
CA ILE A 173 15.40 1.91 3.52
C ILE A 173 14.37 2.96 3.91
N HIS A 174 13.94 2.97 5.17
CA HIS A 174 13.03 3.99 5.72
C HIS A 174 13.55 5.42 5.55
N ASP A 175 14.81 5.67 5.91
CA ASP A 175 15.41 7.00 5.95
C ASP A 175 15.62 7.59 4.54
N VAL A 176 15.64 6.75 3.50
CA VAL A 176 15.53 7.16 2.08
C VAL A 176 14.07 7.33 1.68
N ALA A 177 13.20 6.38 2.04
CA ALA A 177 11.79 6.38 1.68
C ALA A 177 11.07 7.66 2.10
N VAL A 178 11.25 8.11 3.35
CA VAL A 178 10.61 9.34 3.89
C VAL A 178 10.93 10.58 3.05
N ARG A 179 12.12 10.65 2.44
CA ARG A 179 12.56 11.79 1.60
C ARG A 179 11.95 11.77 0.20
N GLY A 180 11.48 10.62 -0.26
CA GLY A 180 10.90 10.41 -1.59
C GLY A 180 9.37 10.43 -1.62
N LEU A 181 8.70 10.62 -0.47
CA LEU A 181 7.24 10.64 -0.38
C LEU A 181 6.63 11.93 -0.95
N ILE A 182 5.53 11.77 -1.67
CA ILE A 182 4.61 12.84 -2.07
C ILE A 182 3.19 12.51 -1.60
N THR A 183 2.49 13.49 -1.04
CA THR A 183 1.09 13.37 -0.60
C THR A 183 0.18 13.18 -1.81
N ILE A 184 -0.78 12.25 -1.72
CA ILE A 184 -1.79 12.03 -2.75
C ILE A 184 -3.16 12.43 -2.21
N GLN A 185 -3.90 13.18 -3.02
CA GLN A 185 -5.34 13.34 -2.85
C GLN A 185 -6.04 12.29 -3.70
N GLY A 186 -6.71 11.33 -3.04
CA GLY A 186 -7.52 10.32 -3.73
C GLY A 186 -8.79 10.93 -4.35
N PRO A 187 -9.56 10.18 -5.15
CA PRO A 187 -10.73 10.72 -5.86
C PRO A 187 -11.86 11.20 -4.93
N LEU A 188 -11.89 10.69 -3.69
CA LEU A 188 -12.73 11.15 -2.58
C LEU A 188 -11.96 10.86 -1.29
N PRO A 189 -11.17 11.81 -0.76
CA PRO A 189 -10.45 11.64 0.49
C PRO A 189 -11.41 11.36 1.63
N VAL A 190 -11.11 10.35 2.45
CA VAL A 190 -11.91 9.97 3.62
C VAL A 190 -11.22 10.43 4.90
N LYS A 191 -12.02 10.91 5.85
CA LYS A 191 -11.67 10.97 7.27
C LYS A 191 -12.68 10.09 8.00
N PHE A 192 -12.21 9.04 8.67
CA PHE A 192 -13.10 8.17 9.43
C PHE A 192 -13.54 8.87 10.73
N PRO A 193 -14.82 8.79 11.14
CA PRO A 193 -15.31 9.43 12.36
C PRO A 193 -14.90 8.60 13.60
N LEU A 194 -13.62 8.66 13.96
CA LEU A 194 -13.05 7.95 15.10
C LEU A 194 -13.69 8.45 16.42
N PRO A 195 -14.17 7.56 17.30
CA PRO A 195 -14.48 7.92 18.69
C PRO A 195 -13.20 8.34 19.41
N ASP A 196 -13.31 9.36 20.28
CA ASP A 196 -12.23 9.97 21.07
C ASP A 196 -10.85 10.13 20.38
N PRO A 197 -10.52 11.34 19.87
CA PRO A 197 -9.19 11.65 19.35
C PRO A 197 -8.01 11.44 20.33
N GLN A 198 -8.25 11.20 21.62
CA GLN A 198 -7.22 10.88 22.62
C GLN A 198 -6.98 9.37 22.82
N ASP A 199 -7.81 8.47 22.27
CA ASP A 199 -7.56 7.02 22.25
C ASP A 199 -7.26 6.49 20.83
N PRO A 200 -5.98 6.31 20.46
CA PRO A 200 -5.57 5.70 19.19
C PRO A 200 -5.99 4.23 18.98
N PHE A 201 -6.75 3.66 19.91
CA PHE A 201 -7.26 2.29 19.87
C PHE A 201 -8.78 2.19 20.08
N SER A 202 -9.53 3.29 20.00
CA SER A 202 -10.99 3.29 20.18
C SER A 202 -11.71 2.38 19.16
N LEU A 203 -11.28 2.43 17.90
CA LEU A 203 -11.73 1.52 16.84
C LEU A 203 -10.89 0.23 16.79
N ARG A 204 -11.15 -0.66 17.75
CA ARG A 204 -10.85 -2.10 17.64
C ARG A 204 -12.03 -2.84 16.99
N PRO A 205 -11.82 -4.02 16.37
CA PRO A 205 -12.91 -4.83 15.84
C PRO A 205 -13.86 -5.25 16.97
N GLY A 206 -15.17 -5.01 16.79
CA GLY A 206 -16.17 -5.16 17.85
C GLY A 206 -16.57 -3.86 18.56
N SER A 207 -15.84 -2.75 18.37
CA SER A 207 -16.10 -1.48 19.07
C SER A 207 -17.47 -0.86 18.71
N LEU A 208 -17.78 -0.74 17.42
CA LEU A 208 -19.02 -0.13 16.92
C LEU A 208 -20.27 -0.99 17.24
N ALA A 209 -20.09 -2.29 17.49
CA ALA A 209 -21.19 -3.23 17.75
C ALA A 209 -22.04 -2.88 18.99
N LEU A 210 -21.52 -2.06 19.91
CA LEU A 210 -22.27 -1.59 21.09
C LEU A 210 -23.31 -0.50 20.78
N HIS A 211 -23.22 0.17 19.62
CA HIS A 211 -24.17 1.21 19.21
C HIS A 211 -25.27 0.70 18.28
N PHE A 212 -25.07 -0.45 17.62
CA PHE A 212 -26.04 -1.05 16.72
C PHE A 212 -27.08 -1.90 17.48
N SER A 213 -28.17 -1.25 17.91
CA SER A 213 -29.38 -1.97 18.36
C SER A 213 -29.87 -2.92 17.27
N SER A 214 -30.07 -4.19 17.61
CA SER A 214 -30.36 -5.26 16.64
C SER A 214 -31.77 -5.15 16.04
N SER A 215 -31.89 -4.47 14.89
CA SER A 215 -33.03 -4.61 13.99
C SER A 215 -32.63 -4.37 12.53
N LYS A 216 -32.53 -5.46 11.76
CA LYS A 216 -32.09 -5.54 10.35
C LYS A 216 -30.65 -5.06 10.09
N ALA A 217 -29.83 -5.96 9.55
CA ALA A 217 -28.71 -5.53 8.72
C ALA A 217 -29.27 -4.77 7.50
N PRO A 218 -28.76 -3.59 7.14
CA PRO A 218 -29.24 -2.85 5.99
C PRO A 218 -28.88 -3.60 4.71
N GLU A 219 -29.89 -4.11 4.01
CA GLU A 219 -29.75 -4.62 2.65
C GLU A 219 -29.47 -3.44 1.71
N VAL A 220 -28.18 -3.09 1.60
CA VAL A 220 -27.70 -2.03 0.71
C VAL A 220 -28.19 -2.34 -0.71
N ALA A 221 -29.09 -1.49 -1.22
CA ALA A 221 -29.82 -1.66 -2.47
C ALA A 221 -28.93 -1.42 -3.70
N LYS A 222 -27.91 -2.27 -3.84
CA LYS A 222 -26.89 -2.22 -4.90
C LYS A 222 -27.55 -2.34 -6.26
N THR A 223 -27.14 -1.48 -7.18
CA THR A 223 -27.51 -1.62 -8.60
C THR A 223 -26.97 -2.96 -9.15
N PRO A 224 -27.53 -3.48 -10.25
CA PRO A 224 -27.00 -4.67 -10.91
C PRO A 224 -25.50 -4.52 -11.28
N ASN A 225 -25.09 -3.33 -11.73
CA ASN A 225 -23.69 -3.04 -12.06
C ASN A 225 -22.77 -3.14 -10.84
N VAL A 226 -23.11 -2.46 -9.74
CA VAL A 226 -22.34 -2.50 -8.48
C VAL A 226 -22.26 -3.94 -7.96
N SER A 227 -23.36 -4.69 -8.03
CA SER A 227 -23.41 -6.10 -7.62
C SER A 227 -22.50 -7.00 -8.47
N ALA A 228 -22.54 -6.83 -9.80
CA ALA A 228 -21.67 -7.56 -10.72
C ALA A 228 -20.19 -7.20 -10.53
N ALA A 229 -19.88 -5.93 -10.29
CA ALA A 229 -18.51 -5.46 -10.05
C ALA A 229 -17.95 -5.96 -8.71
N ILE A 230 -18.76 -6.03 -7.65
CA ILE A 230 -18.41 -6.69 -6.39
C ILE A 230 -18.12 -8.19 -6.62
N ALA A 231 -18.96 -8.89 -7.39
CA ALA A 231 -18.74 -10.30 -7.71
C ALA A 231 -17.44 -10.53 -8.50
N ALA A 232 -17.14 -9.69 -9.49
CA ALA A 232 -15.90 -9.72 -10.25
C ALA A 232 -14.67 -9.45 -9.38
N ALA A 233 -14.71 -8.43 -8.52
CA ALA A 233 -13.61 -8.12 -7.58
C ALA A 233 -13.37 -9.26 -6.57
N ARG A 234 -14.45 -9.90 -6.06
CA ARG A 234 -14.34 -11.08 -5.19
C ARG A 234 -13.69 -12.25 -5.92
N ALA A 235 -14.14 -12.57 -7.14
CA ALA A 235 -13.53 -13.63 -7.94
C ALA A 235 -12.04 -13.37 -8.18
N ALA A 236 -11.68 -12.14 -8.58
CA ALA A 236 -10.31 -11.72 -8.79
C ALA A 236 -9.43 -11.84 -7.53
N ALA A 237 -9.97 -11.55 -6.34
CA ALA A 237 -9.23 -11.72 -5.08
C ALA A 237 -8.87 -13.20 -4.77
N THR A 238 -9.74 -14.16 -5.13
CA THR A 238 -9.53 -15.59 -4.77
C THR A 238 -8.29 -16.24 -5.39
N GLN A 239 -7.73 -15.69 -6.47
CA GLN A 239 -6.55 -16.24 -7.15
C GLN A 239 -5.27 -16.22 -6.30
N PHE A 240 -5.22 -15.45 -5.21
CA PHE A 240 -4.04 -15.34 -4.34
C PHE A 240 -4.19 -16.24 -3.10
N SER A 241 -5.42 -16.42 -2.61
CA SER A 241 -5.73 -17.21 -1.43
C SER A 241 -5.40 -18.70 -1.57
N ARG A 242 -5.33 -19.23 -2.79
CA ARG A 242 -4.97 -20.63 -3.07
C ARG A 242 -3.46 -20.86 -2.97
N GLU A 243 -2.64 -20.03 -3.62
CA GLU A 243 -1.18 -20.12 -3.50
C GLU A 243 -0.67 -19.87 -2.09
N ASP A 244 -1.25 -18.93 -1.32
CA ASP A 244 -0.82 -18.69 0.07
C ASP A 244 -0.97 -19.94 0.96
N GLN A 245 -2.00 -20.76 0.74
CA GLN A 245 -2.20 -22.04 1.45
C GLN A 245 -1.18 -23.11 1.02
N ILE A 246 -0.84 -23.16 -0.27
CA ILE A 246 0.16 -24.11 -0.82
C ILE A 246 1.57 -23.72 -0.33
N ALA A 247 1.93 -22.43 -0.40
CA ALA A 247 3.21 -21.92 0.09
C ALA A 247 3.37 -22.13 1.61
N THR A 248 2.29 -21.96 2.38
CA THR A 248 2.28 -22.28 3.81
C THR A 248 2.48 -23.78 4.03
N SER A 249 1.76 -24.65 3.30
CA SER A 249 1.85 -26.11 3.43
C SER A 249 3.26 -26.64 3.14
N ASN A 250 3.89 -26.17 2.05
CA ASN A 250 5.23 -26.60 1.66
C ASN A 250 6.31 -26.23 2.70
N SER A 251 6.08 -25.19 3.51
CA SER A 251 7.02 -24.80 4.57
C SER A 251 7.09 -25.77 5.76
N TYR A 252 6.13 -26.70 5.89
CA TYR A 252 6.12 -27.74 6.93
C TYR A 252 6.71 -29.08 6.49
N GLN A 253 7.03 -29.28 5.20
CA GLN A 253 7.54 -30.57 4.70
C GLN A 253 9.07 -30.67 4.63
N THR A 254 9.82 -29.59 4.84
CA THR A 254 11.29 -29.57 4.68
C THR A 254 12.12 -29.94 5.92
N ASN A 255 11.50 -30.26 7.06
CA ASN A 255 12.19 -30.44 8.35
C ASN A 255 11.93 -31.80 9.04
N VAL A 256 11.94 -32.93 8.32
CA VAL A 256 11.94 -34.28 8.94
C VAL A 256 12.89 -35.25 8.21
N THR A 257 14.20 -35.02 8.29
CA THR A 257 15.22 -36.03 7.90
C THR A 257 16.47 -35.96 8.79
N GLU A 258 16.46 -36.60 9.95
CA GLU A 258 17.68 -36.97 10.69
C GLU A 258 17.56 -38.40 11.26
N LYS A 259 18.50 -39.26 10.84
CA LYS A 259 19.16 -40.35 11.58
C LYS A 259 18.33 -41.39 12.34
N SER A 260 18.49 -42.65 11.91
CA SER A 260 18.51 -43.81 12.79
C SER A 260 19.52 -44.86 12.28
N GLU A 261 20.70 -44.95 12.90
CA GLU A 261 21.62 -46.07 12.72
C GLU A 261 21.50 -47.05 13.90
N PHE A 262 21.03 -48.27 13.62
CA PHE A 262 21.46 -49.49 14.31
C PHE A 262 21.14 -50.68 13.39
N GLY A 263 22.00 -51.70 13.35
CA GLY A 263 21.87 -52.81 12.40
C GLY A 263 22.25 -54.17 12.98
N SER A 264 22.12 -55.23 12.17
CA SER A 264 22.71 -56.57 12.38
C SER A 264 22.41 -57.49 11.18
N ALA A 265 23.42 -58.24 10.69
CA ALA A 265 23.37 -59.59 10.08
C ALA A 265 22.41 -59.88 8.88
N GLU A 266 22.65 -60.80 7.93
CA GLU A 266 23.81 -61.64 7.58
C GLU A 266 23.64 -62.23 6.14
N THR A 267 24.72 -62.67 5.49
CA THR A 267 24.76 -63.58 4.28
C THR A 267 24.12 -63.08 2.95
N SER A 268 24.49 -63.52 1.73
CA SER A 268 25.61 -64.35 1.21
C SER A 268 25.91 -64.05 -0.28
N HIS A 269 27.10 -64.45 -0.76
CA HIS A 269 27.56 -64.82 -2.14
C HIS A 269 26.97 -64.16 -3.43
N ALA A 270 27.71 -63.96 -4.55
CA ALA A 270 29.16 -63.99 -4.89
C ALA A 270 29.36 -63.45 -6.35
N GLY A 271 30.57 -63.01 -6.77
CA GLY A 271 30.81 -62.69 -8.20
C GLY A 271 32.09 -61.92 -8.63
N THR A 272 33.19 -62.65 -8.91
CA THR A 272 34.26 -62.36 -9.92
C THR A 272 34.71 -60.93 -10.32
N ARG A 273 35.80 -60.46 -9.69
CA ARG A 273 37.15 -60.14 -10.27
C ARG A 273 37.30 -59.53 -11.70
N LYS A 274 37.82 -58.29 -11.76
CA LYS A 274 38.98 -57.74 -12.56
C LYS A 274 38.99 -56.20 -12.40
N GLU A 275 40.00 -55.48 -11.89
CA GLU A 275 41.46 -55.43 -12.11
C GLU A 275 41.88 -54.58 -13.34
N GLY A 276 42.36 -53.33 -13.13
CA GLY A 276 42.85 -52.42 -14.19
C GLY A 276 43.31 -51.02 -13.74
N ARG A 277 44.63 -50.77 -13.78
CA ARG A 277 45.42 -49.54 -13.44
C ARG A 277 45.00 -48.32 -14.31
N ARG A 278 45.21 -47.01 -13.99
CA ARG A 278 46.27 -46.21 -13.30
C ARG A 278 45.61 -44.93 -12.70
N LEU A 279 45.97 -44.41 -11.51
CA LEU A 279 47.14 -43.62 -11.04
C LEU A 279 47.32 -42.19 -11.62
N HIS A 280 47.28 -41.21 -10.70
CA HIS A 280 47.84 -39.83 -10.70
C HIS A 280 47.37 -38.83 -11.79
N ASP A 281 47.41 -37.50 -11.56
CA ASP A 281 47.92 -36.74 -10.40
C ASP A 281 47.03 -35.54 -10.02
N SER A 282 47.33 -34.95 -8.86
CA SER A 282 46.83 -33.66 -8.38
C SER A 282 47.55 -32.47 -9.05
N HIS A 283 46.94 -31.27 -9.00
CA HIS A 283 47.44 -30.19 -8.15
C HIS A 283 46.42 -29.05 -8.03
N ASN A 284 46.75 -28.05 -7.21
CA ASN A 284 45.91 -26.94 -6.75
C ASN A 284 46.43 -25.60 -7.30
N GLU A 285 45.81 -24.49 -6.87
CA GLU A 285 46.30 -23.10 -6.95
C GLU A 285 46.15 -22.34 -8.29
N THR A 286 46.19 -21.00 -8.34
CA THR A 286 45.53 -19.91 -7.54
C THR A 286 45.52 -18.64 -8.43
N GLN A 287 44.69 -17.64 -8.09
CA GLN A 287 44.71 -16.25 -8.61
C GLN A 287 44.12 -16.03 -10.02
N GLY A 288 43.65 -14.80 -10.29
CA GLY A 288 43.11 -14.43 -11.61
C GLY A 288 42.01 -13.35 -11.61
N LEU A 289 42.23 -12.19 -10.99
CA LEU A 289 41.38 -11.01 -11.22
C LEU A 289 41.70 -10.39 -12.58
N GLN A 290 40.75 -10.31 -13.51
CA GLN A 290 40.55 -9.10 -14.34
C GLN A 290 39.23 -9.12 -15.13
N ALA A 291 38.85 -7.94 -15.62
CA ALA A 291 37.59 -7.69 -16.29
C ALA A 291 37.64 -8.06 -17.78
N LEU A 292 36.46 -8.39 -18.35
CA LEU A 292 36.22 -8.32 -19.79
C LEU A 292 35.22 -7.20 -20.08
N ASN A 293 35.65 -6.28 -20.93
CA ASN A 293 34.86 -5.26 -21.61
C ASN A 293 35.42 -5.19 -23.05
N TYR A 294 34.74 -4.49 -23.96
CA TYR A 294 34.88 -4.55 -25.43
C TYR A 294 34.27 -5.83 -26.05
N ASN A 295 33.72 -5.80 -27.28
CA ASN A 295 33.65 -4.67 -28.22
C ASN A 295 32.29 -4.53 -28.92
N GLN A 296 32.02 -3.32 -29.43
CA GLN A 296 31.00 -3.07 -30.44
C GLN A 296 31.53 -3.44 -31.84
N HIS A 297 30.64 -3.74 -32.79
CA HIS A 297 30.97 -3.69 -34.22
C HIS A 297 29.94 -2.87 -34.98
N THR A 298 30.42 -1.81 -35.63
CA THR A 298 29.68 -0.99 -36.58
C THR A 298 30.09 -1.34 -38.01
N THR A 299 29.14 -1.32 -38.94
CA THR A 299 29.41 -1.27 -40.38
C THR A 299 28.56 -0.17 -41.01
N HIS A 300 29.22 0.80 -41.65
CA HIS A 300 28.57 1.90 -42.36
C HIS A 300 28.24 1.52 -43.81
N LYS A 301 27.15 2.08 -44.35
CA LYS A 301 27.13 2.51 -45.76
C LYS A 301 26.20 3.72 -45.99
N GLU A 302 26.75 4.76 -46.59
CA GLU A 302 26.07 5.97 -47.11
C GLU A 302 25.47 5.68 -48.53
N ARG A 303 24.68 6.51 -49.24
CA ARG A 303 23.96 7.84 -49.12
C ARG A 303 22.86 7.87 -50.23
N ASP A 304 21.92 8.79 -50.46
CA ASP A 304 21.45 10.09 -49.89
C ASP A 304 19.87 10.09 -49.96
N GLU A 305 19.01 11.04 -50.39
CA GLU A 305 19.07 12.44 -50.88
C GLU A 305 17.96 13.30 -50.22
N ASN A 306 18.36 14.15 -49.27
CA ASN A 306 18.04 15.58 -49.25
C ASN A 306 16.65 16.10 -49.74
N LYS A 307 15.83 16.64 -48.79
CA LYS A 307 15.08 17.92 -48.81
C LYS A 307 14.11 17.98 -47.60
N ARG A 308 13.72 19.08 -46.95
CA ARG A 308 14.22 20.45 -46.68
C ARG A 308 13.02 21.17 -46.01
N TYR A 309 13.10 21.51 -44.72
CA TYR A 309 12.08 22.33 -44.04
C TYR A 309 12.03 23.77 -44.59
N PRO A 310 10.88 24.46 -44.47
CA PRO A 310 10.81 25.90 -44.24
C PRO A 310 10.30 26.24 -42.83
N SER A 311 10.67 27.42 -42.33
CA SER A 311 10.38 27.90 -40.97
C SER A 311 9.14 28.79 -40.87
N GLU A 312 8.73 29.12 -39.64
CA GLU A 312 7.82 30.21 -39.33
C GLU A 312 8.25 31.55 -39.95
N LYS A 313 7.27 32.41 -40.26
CA LYS A 313 7.39 33.87 -40.26
C LYS A 313 6.07 34.52 -39.84
N THR A 314 6.18 35.64 -39.12
CA THR A 314 5.04 36.47 -38.67
C THR A 314 4.87 37.70 -39.56
N SER A 315 3.61 38.08 -39.88
CA SER A 315 3.33 39.41 -40.42
C SER A 315 1.89 39.89 -40.21
N ARG A 316 1.81 41.02 -39.50
CA ARG A 316 0.72 42.03 -39.40
C ARG A 316 -0.45 41.91 -40.38
N GLY A 317 -1.65 41.84 -39.82
CA GLY A 317 -2.92 41.86 -40.53
C GLY A 317 -3.44 43.21 -41.02
N SER A 318 -4.70 43.18 -41.48
CA SER A 318 -5.43 44.30 -42.06
C SER A 318 -6.94 44.24 -41.75
N ARG A 319 -7.42 45.26 -41.03
CA ARG A 319 -8.81 45.77 -40.85
C ARG A 319 -10.02 44.98 -41.40
N SER A 320 -11.02 44.84 -40.54
CA SER A 320 -12.43 45.19 -40.84
C SER A 320 -13.20 45.57 -39.57
N ASP A 321 -13.87 46.73 -39.57
CA ASP A 321 -14.88 47.15 -38.57
C ASP A 321 -16.26 46.60 -38.98
N PRO A 322 -17.22 46.41 -38.04
CA PRO A 322 -18.22 47.48 -37.86
C PRO A 322 -18.80 47.62 -36.43
N GLY A 323 -19.47 48.75 -36.16
CA GLY A 323 -20.53 48.86 -35.14
C GLY A 323 -20.23 49.82 -33.98
N ALA A 324 -20.64 51.09 -34.10
CA ALA A 324 -20.49 52.09 -33.04
C ALA A 324 -21.81 52.38 -32.29
N SER A 325 -21.71 52.43 -30.96
CA SER A 325 -22.57 53.14 -29.98
C SER A 325 -24.09 53.17 -30.19
N GLY A 326 -24.80 52.48 -29.29
CA GLY A 326 -26.08 53.01 -28.80
C GLY A 326 -25.86 54.26 -27.93
N LYS A 327 -26.86 55.14 -27.83
CA LYS A 327 -26.93 56.22 -26.84
C LYS A 327 -28.21 56.10 -26.03
N GLN A 328 -28.15 56.60 -24.80
CA GLN A 328 -29.29 56.72 -23.90
C GLN A 328 -30.23 57.83 -24.39
N HIS A 329 -31.53 57.54 -24.49
CA HIS A 329 -32.57 58.23 -23.72
C HIS A 329 -33.89 57.45 -23.76
#